data_AF-A0A5M8SD49-F1
#
_entry.id   AF-A0A5M8SD49-F1
#
_cell.length_a   1.000
_cell.length_b   1.000
_cell.length_c   1.000
_cell.angle_alpha   90.00
_cell.angle_beta   90.00
_cell.angle_gamma   90.00
#
_symmetry.space_group_name_H-M   'P 1'
#
loop_
_entity.id
_entity.type
_entity.pdbx_description
1 polymer ?
#
loop_
_entity_poly.entity_id
_entity_poly.type
_entity_poly.pdbx_seq_one_letter_code
_entity_poly.pdbx_strand_id
1 'polypeptide(L)'
;MRIAITFVVIGVGACVGFAQSPAAAPANPLHREYREGQKLAYHMTGVNDGWHYAIDGDGAVTKDASGRFVEQFQWTHMTSEGQPVALTTPADYRQRLTLDPGVNPSAPDVRNVDPKMVGPVTDLMTFYVDLWLPSKLGVLKKAGDHFYFRNPMGPSSWADGKTVLVGEDLIDFDMTLKSVDAAAGTALVEVKHVGPQDGRLPLKADWMKTPVGSGANNWVEIRKDADGKYEAGVGSETFTVDITVSLADGHIVRGSMENPVITVSRVCEDEALTKCGELKRKEIVRKIEVGERR
;
A
#
# COMPACT_ATOMS: atom_id res chain seq x y z
N MET A 1 -38.09 26.59 85.88
CA MET A 1 -37.40 27.55 85.01
C MET A 1 -35.91 27.24 85.04
N ARG A 2 -35.41 26.51 84.04
CA ARG A 2 -34.02 26.06 83.92
C ARG A 2 -33.58 26.31 82.48
N ILE A 3 -32.46 27.02 82.35
CA ILE A 3 -31.75 27.33 81.12
C ILE A 3 -31.07 26.04 80.63
N ALA A 4 -31.16 25.76 79.32
CA ALA A 4 -30.29 24.79 78.67
C ALA A 4 -29.86 25.33 77.29
N ILE A 5 -28.55 25.50 77.17
CA ILE A 5 -27.78 25.86 75.97
C ILE A 5 -27.78 24.66 75.02
N THR A 6 -27.92 24.88 73.72
CA THR A 6 -27.60 23.85 72.71
C THR A 6 -26.83 24.45 71.54
N PHE A 7 -25.72 23.79 71.26
CA PHE A 7 -24.65 24.12 70.32
C PHE A 7 -25.11 24.08 68.85
N VAL A 8 -24.58 25.02 68.06
CA VAL A 8 -24.62 25.01 66.59
C VAL A 8 -23.49 24.12 66.08
N VAL A 9 -23.84 23.06 65.33
CA VAL A 9 -22.89 22.23 64.58
C VAL A 9 -22.89 22.69 63.13
N ILE A 10 -21.75 23.19 62.65
CA ILE A 10 -21.51 23.53 61.25
C ILE A 10 -21.07 22.26 60.52
N GLY A 11 -21.94 21.74 59.65
CA GLY A 11 -21.61 20.63 58.76
C GLY A 11 -20.87 21.12 57.51
N VAL A 12 -19.62 20.72 57.36
CA VAL A 12 -18.84 20.90 56.13
C VAL A 12 -19.24 19.78 55.15
N GLY A 13 -20.00 20.14 54.12
CA GLY A 13 -20.31 19.25 53.01
C GLY A 13 -19.11 19.14 52.06
N ALA A 14 -18.42 18.00 52.09
CA ALA A 14 -17.40 17.66 51.12
C ALA A 14 -18.06 17.22 49.80
N CYS A 15 -18.02 18.07 48.78
CA CYS A 15 -18.32 17.69 47.41
C CYS A 15 -17.19 16.78 46.89
N VAL A 16 -17.46 15.49 46.77
CA VAL A 16 -16.57 14.53 46.12
C VAL A 16 -16.72 14.72 44.61
N GLY A 17 -15.86 15.55 44.02
CA GLY A 17 -15.74 15.66 42.57
C GLY A 17 -15.12 14.38 42.02
N PHE A 18 -15.87 13.62 41.23
CA PHE A 18 -15.30 12.57 40.40
C PHE A 18 -14.38 13.23 39.36
N ALA A 19 -13.08 13.12 39.57
CA ALA A 19 -12.10 13.42 38.54
C ALA A 19 -12.34 12.43 37.39
N GLN A 20 -12.91 12.92 36.28
CA GLN A 20 -12.89 12.18 35.02
C GLN A 20 -11.42 12.06 34.60
N SER A 21 -10.87 10.85 34.67
CA SER A 21 -9.62 10.55 34.00
C SER A 21 -9.73 11.03 32.55
N PRO A 22 -8.74 11.76 32.00
CA PRO A 22 -8.77 12.13 30.60
C PRO A 22 -8.94 10.84 29.79
N ALA A 23 -10.00 10.78 28.97
CA ALA A 23 -10.17 9.69 28.03
C ALA A 23 -8.85 9.55 27.26
N ALA A 24 -8.25 8.37 27.31
CA ALA A 24 -7.05 8.09 26.53
C ALA A 24 -7.32 8.54 25.10
N ALA A 25 -6.37 9.28 24.50
CA ALA A 25 -6.47 9.66 23.09
C ALA A 25 -6.84 8.40 22.30
N PRO A 26 -7.84 8.46 21.39
CA PRO A 26 -8.28 7.27 20.67
C PRO A 26 -7.06 6.62 20.02
N ALA A 27 -6.78 5.38 20.42
CA ALA A 27 -5.70 4.59 19.85
C ALA A 27 -5.88 4.56 18.33
N ASN A 28 -4.82 4.82 17.58
CA ASN A 28 -4.87 4.70 16.13
C ASN A 28 -5.16 3.23 15.79
N PRO A 29 -6.32 2.88 15.21
CA PRO A 29 -6.70 1.49 14.98
C PRO A 29 -5.82 0.80 13.92
N LEU A 30 -4.99 1.56 13.21
CA LEU A 30 -4.05 1.09 12.19
C LEU A 30 -2.60 0.99 12.72
N HIS A 31 -2.37 1.25 14.01
CA HIS A 31 -1.03 1.22 14.57
C HIS A 31 -0.55 -0.22 14.78
N ARG A 32 0.68 -0.50 14.32
CA ARG A 32 1.33 -1.79 14.48
C ARG A 32 2.07 -1.89 15.82
N GLU A 33 1.63 -2.81 16.68
CA GLU A 33 2.29 -3.15 17.94
C GLU A 33 3.17 -4.40 17.78
N TYR A 34 4.47 -4.19 17.61
CA TYR A 34 5.42 -5.27 17.39
C TYR A 34 5.71 -6.12 18.62
N ARG A 35 5.84 -7.44 18.39
CA ARG A 35 6.36 -8.40 19.37
C ARG A 35 7.48 -9.21 18.73
N GLU A 36 8.68 -9.12 19.30
CA GLU A 36 9.83 -9.88 18.79
C GLU A 36 9.53 -11.37 18.76
N GLY A 37 9.84 -12.03 17.63
CA GLY A 37 9.58 -13.45 17.42
C GLY A 37 8.14 -13.79 17.01
N GLN A 38 7.21 -12.82 16.97
CA GLN A 38 5.86 -13.04 16.43
C GLN A 38 5.96 -13.64 15.03
N LYS A 39 5.23 -14.74 14.81
CA LYS A 39 5.12 -15.40 13.53
C LYS A 39 3.98 -14.79 12.73
N LEU A 40 4.21 -14.66 11.44
CA LEU A 40 3.23 -14.23 10.45
C LEU A 40 3.27 -15.26 9.34
N ALA A 41 2.14 -15.60 8.75
CA ALA A 41 2.10 -16.50 7.61
C ALA A 41 1.02 -16.01 6.66
N TYR A 42 1.37 -15.83 5.39
CA TYR A 42 0.44 -15.35 4.38
C TYR A 42 0.34 -16.34 3.24
N HIS A 43 -0.87 -16.46 2.71
CA HIS A 43 -1.14 -17.02 1.39
C HIS A 43 -1.53 -15.87 0.47
N MET A 44 -0.90 -15.78 -0.69
CA MET A 44 -1.17 -14.76 -1.70
C MET A 44 -1.59 -15.41 -3.01
N THR A 45 -2.61 -14.85 -3.65
CA THR A 45 -3.00 -15.21 -5.02
C THR A 45 -3.01 -13.96 -5.90
N GLY A 46 -2.72 -14.14 -7.18
CA GLY A 46 -2.69 -13.03 -8.12
C GLY A 46 -3.10 -13.42 -9.53
N VAL A 47 -3.74 -12.46 -10.20
CA VAL A 47 -3.98 -12.46 -11.64
C VAL A 47 -3.35 -11.19 -12.21
N ASN A 48 -2.45 -11.33 -13.18
CA ASN A 48 -1.80 -10.20 -13.83
C ASN A 48 -1.79 -10.39 -15.35
N ASP A 49 -2.61 -9.62 -16.08
CA ASP A 49 -2.76 -9.74 -17.55
C ASP A 49 -3.01 -11.19 -18.00
N GLY A 50 -3.83 -11.91 -17.23
CA GLY A 50 -4.16 -13.32 -17.47
C GLY A 50 -3.16 -14.34 -16.91
N TRP A 51 -2.03 -13.91 -16.33
CA TRP A 51 -1.12 -14.79 -15.60
C TRP A 51 -1.61 -15.04 -14.17
N HIS A 52 -1.84 -16.30 -13.81
CA HIS A 52 -2.33 -16.72 -12.49
C HIS A 52 -1.20 -17.28 -11.64
N TYR A 53 -1.10 -16.84 -10.40
CA TYR A 53 -0.15 -17.38 -9.43
C TYR A 53 -0.76 -17.52 -8.03
N ALA A 54 -0.16 -18.40 -7.22
CA ALA A 54 -0.32 -18.39 -5.78
C ALA A 54 1.04 -18.65 -5.10
N ILE A 55 1.27 -18.11 -3.92
CA ILE A 55 2.54 -18.26 -3.19
C ILE A 55 2.34 -18.06 -1.68
N ASP A 56 3.13 -18.76 -0.88
CA ASP A 56 3.11 -18.65 0.58
C ASP A 56 4.30 -17.82 1.08
N GLY A 57 4.07 -17.01 2.11
CA GLY A 57 5.10 -16.25 2.81
C GLY A 57 5.12 -16.58 4.30
N ASP A 58 6.22 -17.12 4.81
CA ASP A 58 6.43 -17.36 6.24
C ASP A 58 7.31 -16.25 6.83
N GLY A 59 6.75 -15.55 7.81
CA GLY A 59 7.28 -14.34 8.40
C GLY A 59 7.66 -14.49 9.88
N ALA A 60 8.63 -13.69 10.30
CA ALA A 60 8.88 -13.43 11.72
C ALA A 60 9.24 -11.96 11.97
N VAL A 61 8.76 -11.42 13.08
CA VAL A 61 9.18 -10.11 13.59
C VAL A 61 10.57 -10.23 14.23
N THR A 62 11.52 -9.44 13.76
CA THR A 62 12.88 -9.33 14.29
C THR A 62 13.27 -7.87 14.48
N LYS A 63 14.45 -7.63 15.06
CA LYS A 63 15.06 -6.29 15.09
C LYS A 63 16.20 -6.21 14.09
N ASP A 64 16.31 -5.08 13.40
CA ASP A 64 17.49 -4.76 12.61
C ASP A 64 18.68 -4.35 13.49
N ALA A 65 19.83 -4.07 12.88
CA ALA A 65 21.04 -3.65 13.59
C ALA A 65 20.88 -2.33 14.38
N SER A 66 19.86 -1.53 14.07
CA SER A 66 19.50 -0.31 14.80
C SER A 66 18.44 -0.53 15.88
N GLY A 67 18.02 -1.77 16.11
CA GLY A 67 17.02 -2.14 17.09
C GLY A 67 15.56 -1.94 16.64
N ARG A 68 15.33 -1.58 15.37
CA ARG A 68 13.98 -1.33 14.83
C ARG A 68 13.32 -2.63 14.42
N PHE A 69 12.01 -2.71 14.64
CA PHE A 69 11.25 -3.88 14.25
C PHE A 69 11.06 -3.97 12.74
N VAL A 70 11.31 -5.17 12.22
CA VAL A 70 11.10 -5.54 10.83
C VAL A 70 10.45 -6.91 10.77
N GLU A 71 9.60 -7.12 9.77
CA GLU A 71 9.01 -8.41 9.45
C GLU A 71 9.81 -9.01 8.29
N GLN A 72 10.34 -10.21 8.50
CA GLN A 72 11.16 -10.91 7.53
C GLN A 72 10.40 -12.10 6.95
N PHE A 73 10.08 -12.04 5.67
CA PHE A 73 9.35 -13.08 4.96
C PHE A 73 10.26 -13.96 4.11
N GLN A 74 10.09 -15.27 4.25
CA GLN A 74 10.60 -16.27 3.34
C GLN A 74 9.44 -16.77 2.47
N TRP A 75 9.65 -16.80 1.16
CA TRP A 75 8.63 -17.22 0.20
C TRP A 75 8.79 -18.68 -0.17
N THR A 76 7.67 -19.41 -0.24
CA THR A 76 7.61 -20.85 -0.51
C THR A 76 6.36 -21.22 -1.31
N HIS A 77 6.28 -22.49 -1.76
CA HIS A 77 5.10 -23.10 -2.39
C HIS A 77 4.48 -22.30 -3.54
N MET A 78 5.30 -21.68 -4.39
CA MET A 78 4.77 -20.97 -5.56
C MET A 78 4.08 -21.94 -6.51
N THR A 79 2.90 -21.55 -6.99
CA THR A 79 2.24 -22.13 -8.15
C THR A 79 2.07 -21.05 -9.22
N SER A 80 2.14 -21.47 -10.48
CA SER A 80 1.89 -20.64 -11.65
C SER A 80 1.00 -21.43 -12.58
N GLU A 81 -0.10 -20.84 -13.06
CA GLU A 81 -1.10 -21.53 -13.88
C GLU A 81 -1.57 -22.86 -13.25
N GLY A 82 -1.73 -22.86 -11.92
CA GLY A 82 -2.14 -24.03 -11.14
C GLY A 82 -1.07 -25.13 -11.00
N GLN A 83 0.14 -24.95 -11.54
CA GLN A 83 1.22 -25.92 -11.43
C GLN A 83 2.29 -25.46 -10.41
N PRO A 84 2.81 -26.36 -9.57
CA PRO A 84 3.93 -26.04 -8.69
C PRO A 84 5.16 -25.56 -9.47
N VAL A 85 5.82 -24.52 -8.97
CA VAL A 85 7.05 -23.96 -9.54
C VAL A 85 8.14 -23.98 -8.49
N ALA A 86 9.29 -24.56 -8.84
CA ALA A 86 10.48 -24.46 -8.01
C ALA A 86 11.05 -23.03 -8.09
N LEU A 87 11.24 -22.40 -6.93
CA LEU A 87 11.85 -21.10 -6.81
C LEU A 87 13.38 -21.23 -6.86
N THR A 88 14.05 -20.39 -7.64
CA THR A 88 15.52 -20.32 -7.69
C THR A 88 16.11 -19.29 -6.72
N THR A 89 15.25 -18.55 -6.01
CA THR A 89 15.64 -17.57 -4.99
C THR A 89 16.55 -18.21 -3.93
N PRO A 90 17.65 -17.55 -3.53
CA PRO A 90 18.52 -18.04 -2.47
C PRO A 90 17.76 -18.35 -1.17
N ALA A 91 18.10 -19.45 -0.50
CA ALA A 91 17.39 -19.89 0.70
C ALA A 91 17.49 -18.91 1.88
N ASP A 92 18.50 -18.04 1.88
CA ASP A 92 18.74 -16.97 2.85
C ASP A 92 18.06 -15.64 2.49
N TYR A 93 17.46 -15.53 1.30
CA TYR A 93 16.70 -14.34 0.93
C TYR A 93 15.55 -14.11 1.91
N ARG A 94 15.43 -12.87 2.40
CA ARG A 94 14.31 -12.43 3.22
C ARG A 94 13.79 -11.10 2.69
N GLN A 95 12.51 -11.06 2.33
CA GLN A 95 11.86 -9.79 2.11
C GLN A 95 11.66 -9.10 3.47
N ARG A 96 12.12 -7.86 3.59
CA ARG A 96 12.05 -7.07 4.82
C ARG A 96 11.00 -5.99 4.66
N LEU A 97 10.00 -5.98 5.54
CA LEU A 97 8.93 -4.99 5.56
C LEU A 97 8.77 -4.43 6.98
N THR A 98 8.20 -3.23 7.08
CA THR A 98 7.87 -2.62 8.37
C THR A 98 6.69 -1.67 8.21
N LEU A 99 5.89 -1.58 9.26
CA LEU A 99 4.78 -0.65 9.47
C LEU A 99 5.13 0.36 10.58
N ASP A 100 6.41 0.40 11.01
CA ASP A 100 6.90 1.43 11.92
C ASP A 100 6.77 2.82 11.25
N PRO A 101 5.98 3.75 11.80
CA PRO A 101 5.76 5.06 11.20
C PRO A 101 7.02 5.93 11.17
N GLY A 102 8.04 5.60 11.97
CA GLY A 102 9.35 6.26 12.00
C GLY A 102 10.29 5.82 10.86
N VAL A 103 9.92 4.80 10.09
CA VAL A 103 10.74 4.26 9.00
C VAL A 103 10.00 4.45 7.68
N ASN A 104 10.60 5.17 6.74
CA ASN A 104 10.04 5.25 5.39
C ASN A 104 10.19 3.88 4.69
N PRO A 105 9.14 3.36 4.04
CA PRO A 105 9.23 2.15 3.24
C PRO A 105 10.29 2.28 2.16
N SER A 106 10.93 1.16 1.83
CA SER A 106 11.91 1.05 0.76
C SER A 106 11.57 -0.13 -0.11
N ALA A 107 11.82 0.00 -1.42
CA ALA A 107 11.67 -1.10 -2.35
C ALA A 107 12.52 -2.32 -1.90
N PRO A 108 11.95 -3.54 -1.93
CA PRO A 108 12.72 -4.76 -1.70
C PRO A 108 13.88 -4.89 -2.70
N ASP A 109 14.99 -5.46 -2.24
CA ASP A 109 16.06 -5.87 -3.16
C ASP A 109 15.59 -7.08 -3.96
N VAL A 110 15.43 -6.91 -5.26
CA VAL A 110 14.98 -7.94 -6.19
C VAL A 110 16.08 -8.44 -7.11
N ARG A 111 17.34 -8.00 -6.95
CA ARG A 111 18.44 -8.33 -7.87
C ARG A 111 18.73 -9.83 -7.97
N ASN A 112 18.53 -10.56 -6.87
CA ASN A 112 18.81 -12.00 -6.77
C ASN A 112 17.55 -12.83 -6.48
N VAL A 113 16.38 -12.26 -6.69
CA VAL A 113 15.09 -12.94 -6.51
C VAL A 113 14.74 -13.67 -7.81
N ASP A 114 14.14 -14.86 -7.74
CA ASP A 114 13.59 -15.53 -8.91
C ASP A 114 12.65 -14.54 -9.63
N PRO A 115 12.79 -14.29 -10.95
CA PRO A 115 11.98 -13.31 -11.66
C PRO A 115 10.47 -13.45 -11.44
N LYS A 116 9.98 -14.68 -11.20
CA LYS A 116 8.56 -14.96 -10.92
C LYS A 116 8.08 -14.43 -9.58
N MET A 117 8.99 -14.18 -8.64
CA MET A 117 8.69 -13.62 -7.33
C MET A 117 8.71 -12.10 -7.30
N VAL A 118 9.19 -11.42 -8.34
CA VAL A 118 9.23 -9.95 -8.37
C VAL A 118 7.84 -9.36 -8.14
N GLY A 119 6.81 -9.88 -8.83
CA GLY A 119 5.41 -9.47 -8.65
C GLY A 119 4.89 -9.68 -7.23
N PRO A 120 4.91 -10.92 -6.69
CA PRO A 120 4.47 -11.19 -5.32
C PRO A 120 5.20 -10.36 -4.24
N VAL A 121 6.52 -10.17 -4.39
CA VAL A 121 7.33 -9.37 -3.46
C VAL A 121 6.90 -7.92 -3.49
N THR A 122 6.69 -7.33 -4.67
CA THR A 122 6.22 -5.94 -4.77
C THR A 122 4.77 -5.80 -4.35
N ASP A 123 3.92 -6.81 -4.56
CA ASP A 123 2.53 -6.81 -4.10
C ASP A 123 2.41 -6.77 -2.58
N LEU A 124 3.18 -7.61 -1.88
CA LEU A 124 3.18 -7.57 -0.43
C LEU A 124 3.68 -6.21 0.07
N MET A 125 4.71 -5.65 -0.58
CA MET A 125 5.18 -4.30 -0.26
C MET A 125 4.07 -3.26 -0.40
N THR A 126 3.26 -3.30 -1.47
CA THR A 126 2.16 -2.36 -1.68
C THR A 126 1.17 -2.36 -0.51
N PHE A 127 0.72 -3.53 -0.07
CA PHE A 127 -0.16 -3.62 1.12
C PHE A 127 0.48 -3.00 2.37
N TYR A 128 1.79 -3.17 2.57
CA TYR A 128 2.49 -2.56 3.70
C TYR A 128 2.62 -1.05 3.57
N VAL A 129 2.95 -0.53 2.40
CA VAL A 129 3.06 0.92 2.15
C VAL A 129 1.71 1.60 2.34
N ASP A 130 0.66 0.99 1.80
CA ASP A 130 -0.70 1.51 1.85
C ASP A 130 -1.27 1.51 3.27
N LEU A 131 -0.90 0.54 4.11
CA LEU A 131 -1.23 0.60 5.53
C LEU A 131 -0.33 1.58 6.31
N TRP A 132 0.96 1.64 5.96
CA TRP A 132 1.94 2.49 6.63
C TRP A 132 1.58 3.97 6.54
N LEU A 133 1.18 4.47 5.37
CA LEU A 133 0.88 5.88 5.15
C LEU A 133 -0.23 6.43 6.08
N PRO A 134 -1.45 5.86 6.11
CA PRO A 134 -2.50 6.33 7.01
C PRO A 134 -2.13 6.09 8.47
N SER A 135 -1.39 5.02 8.80
CA SER A 135 -0.89 4.76 10.15
C SER A 135 0.07 5.86 10.63
N LYS A 136 1.04 6.24 9.78
CA LYS A 136 2.00 7.31 10.04
C LYS A 136 1.36 8.68 10.17
N LEU A 137 0.40 9.00 9.31
CA LEU A 137 -0.30 10.27 9.36
C LEU A 137 -1.24 10.36 10.56
N GLY A 138 -1.77 9.22 11.04
CA GLY A 138 -2.66 9.17 12.19
C GLY A 138 -3.98 9.93 11.98
N VAL A 139 -4.38 10.10 10.71
CA VAL A 139 -5.53 10.90 10.29
C VAL A 139 -6.85 10.12 10.26
N LEU A 140 -6.78 8.78 10.19
CA LEU A 140 -7.96 7.91 10.14
C LEU A 140 -8.15 7.22 11.50
N LYS A 141 -9.08 7.71 12.32
CA LYS A 141 -9.26 7.28 13.72
C LYS A 141 -10.59 6.57 13.98
N LYS A 142 -11.63 6.92 13.23
CA LYS A 142 -12.96 6.31 13.32
C LYS A 142 -13.48 5.90 11.95
N ALA A 143 -14.42 4.95 11.94
CA ALA A 143 -15.10 4.55 10.72
C ALA A 143 -15.73 5.76 10.00
N GLY A 144 -15.53 5.83 8.69
CA GLY A 144 -15.94 6.94 7.83
C GLY A 144 -14.93 8.09 7.76
N ASP A 145 -13.84 8.09 8.54
CA ASP A 145 -12.77 9.07 8.33
C ASP A 145 -12.17 8.90 6.93
N HIS A 146 -11.95 10.03 6.27
CA HIS A 146 -11.45 10.15 4.91
C HIS A 146 -10.28 11.14 4.87
N PHE A 147 -9.26 10.84 4.09
CA PHE A 147 -8.13 11.74 3.89
C PHE A 147 -7.53 11.60 2.50
N TYR A 148 -7.39 12.73 1.81
CA TYR A 148 -6.67 12.83 0.53
C TYR A 148 -5.24 13.33 0.78
N PHE A 149 -4.26 12.49 0.48
CA PHE A 149 -2.85 12.83 0.55
C PHE A 149 -2.31 13.17 -0.84
N ARG A 150 -2.06 14.47 -1.06
CA ARG A 150 -1.32 14.94 -2.23
C ARG A 150 0.16 14.61 -2.05
N ASN A 151 0.67 13.69 -2.86
CA ASN A 151 2.05 13.23 -2.79
C ASN A 151 3.01 14.35 -3.25
N PRO A 152 3.87 14.90 -2.38
CA PRO A 152 4.74 16.00 -2.77
C PRO A 152 5.90 15.57 -3.68
N MET A 153 6.13 14.27 -3.86
CA MET A 153 7.21 13.76 -4.69
C MET A 153 6.88 13.89 -6.19
N GLY A 154 7.93 13.90 -7.03
CA GLY A 154 7.80 13.77 -8.47
C GLY A 154 7.41 12.35 -8.90
N PRO A 155 7.30 12.09 -10.21
CA PRO A 155 7.04 10.75 -10.72
C PRO A 155 8.06 9.72 -10.23
N SER A 156 7.56 8.56 -9.85
CA SER A 156 8.37 7.38 -9.59
C SER A 156 8.83 6.81 -10.92
N SER A 157 10.12 6.52 -11.09
CA SER A 157 10.66 6.02 -12.35
C SER A 157 11.17 4.58 -12.25
N TRP A 158 10.87 3.76 -13.28
CA TRP A 158 11.46 2.43 -13.51
C TRP A 158 12.28 2.37 -14.81
N ALA A 159 12.61 3.52 -15.41
CA ALA A 159 13.42 3.57 -16.62
C ALA A 159 14.82 2.99 -16.38
N ASP A 160 15.25 2.08 -17.27
CA ASP A 160 16.60 1.51 -17.24
C ASP A 160 17.60 2.27 -18.13
N GLY A 161 17.10 3.26 -18.89
CA GLY A 161 17.87 4.08 -19.82
C GLY A 161 18.38 3.32 -21.06
N LYS A 162 17.98 2.06 -21.25
CA LYS A 162 18.40 1.19 -22.36
C LYS A 162 17.21 0.74 -23.18
N THR A 163 16.32 -0.01 -22.56
CA THR A 163 15.10 -0.54 -23.18
C THR A 163 13.92 0.35 -22.83
N VAL A 164 13.78 0.72 -21.55
CA VAL A 164 12.78 1.65 -21.05
C VAL A 164 13.46 3.01 -20.91
N LEU A 165 13.17 3.92 -21.83
CA LEU A 165 13.76 5.26 -21.85
C LEU A 165 13.01 6.21 -20.91
N VAL A 166 11.69 6.06 -20.86
CA VAL A 166 10.81 6.69 -19.89
C VAL A 166 9.90 5.60 -19.36
N GLY A 167 9.75 5.55 -18.06
CA GLY A 167 8.84 4.65 -17.36
C GLY A 167 8.53 5.35 -16.06
N GLU A 168 7.39 6.02 -16.00
CA GLU A 168 7.03 6.90 -14.90
C GLU A 168 5.57 6.71 -14.50
N ASP A 169 5.33 6.70 -13.19
CA ASP A 169 4.00 6.76 -12.59
C ASP A 169 3.99 7.86 -11.51
N LEU A 170 2.87 8.56 -11.41
CA LEU A 170 2.69 9.63 -10.46
C LEU A 170 1.32 9.53 -9.81
N ILE A 171 1.30 9.21 -8.52
CA ILE A 171 0.07 8.98 -7.77
C ILE A 171 -0.05 9.88 -6.55
N ASP A 172 -1.30 10.26 -6.27
CA ASP A 172 -1.78 10.72 -4.97
C ASP A 172 -2.57 9.58 -4.31
N PHE A 173 -2.88 9.72 -3.01
CA PHE A 173 -3.58 8.70 -2.24
C PHE A 173 -4.90 9.22 -1.70
N ASP A 174 -5.98 8.48 -1.94
CA ASP A 174 -7.30 8.72 -1.37
C ASP A 174 -7.64 7.57 -0.41
N MET A 175 -7.72 7.86 0.89
CA MET A 175 -7.77 6.85 1.94
C MET A 175 -9.03 7.00 2.79
N THR A 176 -9.65 5.88 3.14
CA THR A 176 -10.84 5.84 4.00
C THR A 176 -10.73 4.71 5.02
N LEU A 177 -10.97 5.00 6.30
CA LEU A 177 -11.20 3.96 7.29
C LEU A 177 -12.66 3.52 7.20
N LYS A 178 -12.92 2.44 6.45
CA LYS A 178 -14.28 1.96 6.15
C LYS A 178 -14.99 1.46 7.41
N SER A 179 -14.32 0.71 8.28
CA SER A 179 -14.93 0.16 9.49
C SER A 179 -13.94 -0.11 10.61
N VAL A 180 -14.45 -0.11 11.84
CA VAL A 180 -13.79 -0.63 13.05
C VAL A 180 -14.77 -1.57 13.72
N ASP A 181 -14.49 -2.87 13.70
CA ASP A 181 -15.33 -3.93 14.25
C ASP A 181 -14.65 -4.50 15.51
N ALA A 182 -15.11 -4.05 16.67
CA ALA A 182 -14.60 -4.53 17.95
C ALA A 182 -14.99 -5.99 18.25
N ALA A 183 -16.09 -6.49 17.70
CA ALA A 183 -16.53 -7.86 17.92
C ALA A 183 -15.70 -8.85 17.11
N ALA A 184 -15.37 -8.50 15.86
CA ALA A 184 -14.45 -9.25 15.03
C ALA A 184 -12.97 -8.98 15.37
N GLY A 185 -12.68 -7.92 16.14
CA GLY A 185 -11.32 -7.52 16.50
C GLY A 185 -10.53 -6.98 15.31
N THR A 186 -11.18 -6.30 14.35
CA THR A 186 -10.52 -5.84 13.11
C THR A 186 -10.94 -4.42 12.69
N ALA A 187 -10.10 -3.78 11.90
CA ALA A 187 -10.43 -2.55 11.16
C ALA A 187 -10.21 -2.76 9.66
N LEU A 188 -10.99 -2.07 8.82
CA LEU A 188 -10.87 -2.10 7.36
C LEU A 188 -10.52 -0.71 6.85
N VAL A 189 -9.36 -0.59 6.19
CA VAL A 189 -8.95 0.62 5.48
C VAL A 189 -8.98 0.38 3.98
N GLU A 190 -9.51 1.34 3.24
CA GLU A 190 -9.38 1.43 1.79
C GLU A 190 -8.34 2.49 1.46
N VAL A 191 -7.43 2.17 0.55
CA VAL A 191 -6.45 3.08 -0.02
C VAL A 191 -6.57 3.02 -1.53
N LYS A 192 -6.80 4.17 -2.15
CA LYS A 192 -6.81 4.32 -3.60
C LYS A 192 -5.60 5.08 -4.05
N HIS A 193 -4.90 4.55 -5.05
CA HIS A 193 -3.90 5.32 -5.79
C HIS A 193 -4.61 5.95 -6.98
N VAL A 194 -4.50 7.27 -7.07
CA VAL A 194 -5.19 8.06 -8.10
C VAL A 194 -4.21 9.02 -8.75
N GLY A 195 -4.41 9.28 -10.04
CA GLY A 195 -3.64 10.33 -10.73
C GLY A 195 -3.86 11.71 -10.09
N PRO A 196 -2.82 12.53 -9.94
CA PRO A 196 -2.95 13.90 -9.45
C PRO A 196 -3.89 14.71 -10.32
N GLN A 197 -4.77 15.47 -9.67
CA GLN A 197 -5.77 16.30 -10.35
C GLN A 197 -5.14 17.41 -11.21
N ASP A 198 -3.91 17.81 -10.89
CA ASP A 198 -3.17 18.85 -11.62
C ASP A 198 -2.43 18.33 -12.86
N GLY A 199 -2.50 17.03 -13.15
CA GLY A 199 -1.95 16.43 -14.37
C GLY A 199 -0.45 16.68 -14.55
N ARG A 200 0.30 16.74 -13.45
CA ARG A 200 1.72 17.14 -13.44
C ARG A 200 2.70 16.04 -13.88
N LEU A 201 2.22 14.98 -14.54
CA LEU A 201 3.08 13.99 -15.18
C LEU A 201 3.72 14.61 -16.44
N PRO A 202 5.06 14.57 -16.59
CA PRO A 202 5.73 15.09 -17.79
C PRO A 202 5.41 14.24 -19.02
N LEU A 203 4.75 14.83 -20.02
CA LEU A 203 4.37 14.14 -21.25
C LEU A 203 5.05 14.75 -22.48
N LYS A 204 5.74 13.90 -23.25
CA LYS A 204 6.62 14.31 -24.37
C LYS A 204 5.87 14.79 -25.61
N ALA A 205 4.67 14.25 -25.86
CA ALA A 205 3.91 14.50 -27.09
C ALA A 205 2.49 15.01 -26.80
N ASP A 206 1.96 15.85 -27.69
CA ASP A 206 0.62 16.44 -27.50
C ASP A 206 -0.49 15.40 -27.47
N TRP A 207 -0.38 14.33 -28.25
CA TRP A 207 -1.36 13.24 -28.24
C TRP A 207 -1.42 12.52 -26.89
N MET A 208 -0.35 12.57 -26.09
CA MET A 208 -0.32 11.96 -24.76
C MET A 208 -1.08 12.76 -23.71
N LYS A 209 -1.27 14.06 -23.93
CA LYS A 209 -1.91 14.98 -22.96
C LYS A 209 -3.42 14.77 -22.85
N THR A 210 -4.03 14.07 -23.81
CA THR A 210 -5.45 13.74 -23.76
C THR A 210 -5.69 12.65 -22.71
N PRO A 211 -6.54 12.89 -21.70
CA PRO A 211 -6.92 11.87 -20.72
C PRO A 211 -7.42 10.57 -21.37
N VAL A 212 -6.85 9.44 -20.93
CA VAL A 212 -7.26 8.11 -21.40
C VAL A 212 -8.44 7.56 -20.58
N GLY A 213 -8.50 7.94 -19.31
CA GLY A 213 -9.56 7.63 -18.35
C GLY A 213 -10.36 8.86 -17.93
N SER A 214 -10.95 8.82 -16.72
CA SER A 214 -11.78 9.92 -16.20
C SER A 214 -10.98 11.10 -15.65
N GLY A 215 -9.68 10.91 -15.39
CA GLY A 215 -8.76 11.92 -14.84
C GLY A 215 -7.51 12.10 -15.70
N ALA A 216 -6.62 12.98 -15.27
CA ALA A 216 -5.33 13.17 -15.92
C ALA A 216 -4.54 11.86 -15.97
N ASN A 217 -3.77 11.68 -17.04
CA ASN A 217 -2.90 10.51 -17.17
C ASN A 217 -1.82 10.56 -16.09
N ASN A 218 -1.61 9.44 -15.42
CA ASN A 218 -0.61 9.28 -14.37
C ASN A 218 0.47 8.26 -14.70
N TRP A 219 0.29 7.48 -15.76
CA TRP A 219 1.24 6.48 -16.22
C TRP A 219 1.78 6.84 -17.61
N VAL A 220 3.08 6.70 -17.82
CA VAL A 220 3.72 6.84 -19.14
C VAL A 220 4.90 5.87 -19.28
N GLU A 221 5.02 5.28 -20.47
CA GLU A 221 6.18 4.46 -20.83
C GLU A 221 6.61 4.74 -22.26
N ILE A 222 7.92 4.85 -22.48
CA ILE A 222 8.55 4.92 -23.81
C ILE A 222 9.66 3.89 -23.82
N ARG A 223 9.51 2.87 -24.66
CA ARG A 223 10.50 1.82 -24.86
C ARG A 223 11.09 1.87 -26.24
N LYS A 224 12.34 1.45 -26.37
CA LYS A 224 12.99 1.21 -27.66
C LYS A 224 12.94 -0.27 -27.98
N ASP A 225 12.39 -0.63 -29.13
CA ASP A 225 12.35 -2.02 -29.59
C ASP A 225 13.65 -2.43 -30.30
N ALA A 226 13.73 -3.71 -30.67
CA ALA A 226 14.90 -4.27 -31.35
C ALA A 226 15.13 -3.71 -32.76
N ASP A 227 14.07 -3.20 -33.41
CA ASP A 227 14.14 -2.56 -34.73
C ASP A 227 14.55 -1.08 -34.62
N GLY A 228 14.74 -0.59 -33.39
CA GLY A 228 15.13 0.78 -33.09
C GLY A 228 13.98 1.78 -33.11
N LYS A 229 12.73 1.31 -33.19
CA LYS A 229 11.51 2.13 -33.07
C LYS A 229 11.15 2.35 -31.60
N TYR A 230 10.22 3.25 -31.39
CA TYR A 230 9.79 3.67 -30.06
C TYR A 230 8.35 3.27 -29.81
N GLU A 231 8.12 2.34 -28.91
CA GLU A 231 6.78 2.05 -28.39
C GLU A 231 6.51 3.02 -27.25
N ALA A 232 5.54 3.92 -27.46
CA ALA A 232 5.18 4.94 -26.49
C ALA A 232 3.73 4.74 -26.04
N GLY A 233 3.53 4.66 -24.73
CA GLY A 233 2.25 4.49 -24.07
C GLY A 233 2.00 5.57 -23.02
N VAL A 234 0.74 5.93 -22.84
CA VAL A 234 0.27 6.80 -21.77
C VAL A 234 -1.06 6.26 -21.26
N GLY A 235 -1.38 6.48 -19.98
CA GLY A 235 -2.59 5.91 -19.43
C GLY A 235 -3.04 6.47 -18.10
N SER A 236 -4.19 5.94 -17.70
CA SER A 236 -4.76 6.06 -16.37
C SER A 236 -4.53 4.73 -15.66
N GLU A 237 -3.72 4.76 -14.62
CA GLU A 237 -3.53 3.66 -13.70
C GLU A 237 -4.18 4.01 -12.38
N THR A 238 -5.00 3.11 -11.86
CA THR A 238 -5.57 3.27 -10.51
C THR A 238 -5.35 2.00 -9.72
N PHE A 239 -5.32 2.15 -8.40
CA PHE A 239 -5.33 1.02 -7.48
C PHE A 239 -6.46 1.23 -6.50
N THR A 240 -7.16 0.16 -6.14
CA THR A 240 -8.03 0.13 -4.95
C THR A 240 -7.56 -1.01 -4.09
N VAL A 241 -7.10 -0.69 -2.89
CA VAL A 241 -6.53 -1.62 -1.92
C VAL A 241 -7.37 -1.60 -0.67
N ASP A 242 -7.99 -2.73 -0.35
CA ASP A 242 -8.72 -2.94 0.89
C ASP A 242 -7.86 -3.79 1.83
N ILE A 243 -7.61 -3.31 3.04
CA ILE A 243 -6.74 -3.96 4.03
C ILE A 243 -7.51 -4.12 5.33
N THR A 244 -7.72 -5.38 5.74
CA THR A 244 -8.23 -5.71 7.07
C THR A 244 -7.05 -5.88 8.01
N VAL A 245 -7.04 -5.14 9.12
CA VAL A 245 -5.99 -5.20 10.15
C VAL A 245 -6.55 -5.68 11.47
N SER A 246 -5.72 -6.36 12.25
CA SER A 246 -6.01 -6.77 13.62
C SER A 246 -6.05 -5.55 14.55
N LEU A 247 -7.11 -5.42 15.36
CA LEU A 247 -7.17 -4.40 16.41
C LEU A 247 -6.31 -4.77 17.63
N ALA A 248 -5.83 -6.02 17.72
CA ALA A 248 -5.02 -6.45 18.85
C ALA A 248 -3.58 -5.94 18.78
N ASP A 249 -3.05 -5.75 17.56
CA ASP A 249 -1.63 -5.45 17.34
C ASP A 249 -1.33 -4.86 15.94
N GLY A 250 -2.33 -4.59 15.11
CA GLY A 250 -2.18 -3.88 13.84
C GLY A 250 -1.50 -4.63 12.70
N HIS A 251 -1.33 -5.96 12.79
CA HIS A 251 -0.87 -6.74 11.63
C HIS A 251 -1.98 -6.86 10.57
N ILE A 252 -1.59 -7.10 9.32
CA ILE A 252 -2.52 -7.32 8.21
C ILE A 252 -3.13 -8.73 8.36
N VAL A 253 -4.44 -8.82 8.49
CA VAL A 253 -5.16 -10.11 8.54
C VAL A 253 -5.43 -10.60 7.11
N ARG A 254 -5.81 -9.67 6.23
CA ARG A 254 -6.02 -9.91 4.80
C ARG A 254 -6.02 -8.60 4.04
N GLY A 255 -5.80 -8.68 2.73
CA GLY A 255 -5.97 -7.56 1.81
C GLY A 255 -6.37 -8.02 0.42
N SER A 256 -6.99 -7.11 -0.32
CA SER A 256 -7.27 -7.27 -1.74
C SER A 256 -6.86 -6.01 -2.49
N MET A 257 -6.31 -6.19 -3.68
CA MET A 257 -5.91 -5.11 -4.57
C MET A 257 -6.49 -5.34 -5.95
N GLU A 258 -7.17 -4.33 -6.48
CA GLU A 258 -7.56 -4.25 -7.89
C GLU A 258 -6.85 -3.06 -8.53
N ASN A 259 -6.13 -3.32 -9.61
CA ASN A 259 -5.31 -2.36 -10.31
C ASN A 259 -5.64 -2.40 -11.81
N PRO A 260 -6.64 -1.62 -12.25
CA PRO A 260 -6.89 -1.42 -13.66
C PRO A 260 -5.95 -0.36 -14.22
N VAL A 261 -5.33 -0.72 -15.34
CA VAL A 261 -4.49 0.16 -16.15
C VAL A 261 -5.12 0.27 -17.53
N ILE A 262 -5.53 1.49 -17.87
CA ILE A 262 -6.10 1.78 -19.18
C ILE A 262 -5.09 2.64 -19.93
N THR A 263 -4.56 2.12 -21.03
CA THR A 263 -3.52 2.81 -21.80
C THR A 263 -3.94 3.01 -23.25
N VAL A 264 -3.32 4.02 -23.86
CA VAL A 264 -3.21 4.13 -25.31
C VAL A 264 -1.73 4.15 -25.68
N SER A 265 -1.37 3.42 -26.74
CA SER A 265 0.00 3.34 -27.22
C SER A 265 0.10 3.56 -28.72
N ARG A 266 1.29 3.96 -29.17
CA ARG A 266 1.69 4.05 -30.57
C ARG A 266 3.12 3.55 -30.73
N VAL A 267 3.42 3.02 -31.91
CA VAL A 267 4.80 2.80 -32.35
C VAL A 267 5.22 4.00 -33.19
N CYS A 268 6.38 4.57 -32.89
CA CYS A 268 6.92 5.77 -33.52
C CYS A 268 8.30 5.51 -34.12
N GLU A 269 8.61 6.17 -35.24
CA GLU A 269 9.89 6.04 -35.93
C GLU A 269 11.00 6.90 -35.30
N ASP A 270 10.64 7.85 -34.43
CA ASP A 270 11.55 8.80 -33.80
C ASP A 270 11.30 8.95 -32.29
N GLU A 271 12.36 9.23 -31.54
CA GLU A 271 12.31 9.38 -30.08
C GLU A 271 11.46 10.59 -29.64
N ALA A 272 11.33 11.61 -30.50
CA ALA A 272 10.51 12.78 -30.23
C ALA A 272 9.00 12.49 -30.40
N LEU A 273 8.63 11.27 -30.81
CA LEU A 273 7.25 10.80 -30.97
C LEU A 273 6.43 11.63 -31.96
N THR A 274 7.08 12.11 -33.01
CA THR A 274 6.45 12.98 -34.04
C THR A 274 5.91 12.19 -35.24
N LYS A 275 6.46 11.01 -35.52
CA LYS A 275 6.07 10.12 -36.62
C LYS A 275 5.60 8.80 -36.06
N CYS A 276 4.35 8.78 -35.62
CA CYS A 276 3.74 7.61 -34.98
C CYS A 276 2.65 6.99 -35.85
N GLY A 277 2.53 5.66 -35.77
CA GLY A 277 1.45 4.91 -36.38
C GLY A 277 0.11 5.08 -35.67
N GLU A 278 -0.77 4.10 -35.88
CA GLU A 278 -2.09 4.06 -35.30
C GLU A 278 -2.06 3.93 -33.77
N LEU A 279 -3.05 4.54 -33.13
CA LEU A 279 -3.28 4.45 -31.70
C LEU A 279 -3.92 3.11 -31.36
N LYS A 280 -3.35 2.40 -30.40
CA LYS A 280 -3.88 1.14 -29.87
C LYS A 280 -4.29 1.34 -28.42
N ARG A 281 -5.51 0.94 -28.06
CA ARG A 281 -5.98 0.96 -26.68
C ARG A 281 -5.77 -0.42 -26.06
N LYS A 282 -5.29 -0.47 -24.81
CA LYS A 282 -5.20 -1.69 -24.01
C LYS A 282 -5.79 -1.42 -22.63
N GLU A 283 -6.41 -2.46 -22.08
CA GLU A 283 -6.82 -2.50 -20.68
C GLU A 283 -6.15 -3.72 -20.06
N ILE A 284 -5.48 -3.50 -18.93
CA ILE A 284 -4.87 -4.54 -18.12
C ILE A 284 -5.53 -4.45 -16.75
N VAL A 285 -5.93 -5.59 -16.20
CA VAL A 285 -6.45 -5.64 -14.84
C VAL A 285 -5.61 -6.62 -14.05
N ARG A 286 -5.10 -6.14 -12.92
CA ARG A 286 -4.39 -6.96 -11.95
C ARG A 286 -5.23 -7.10 -10.69
N LYS A 287 -5.35 -8.33 -10.17
CA LYS A 287 -6.12 -8.65 -8.97
C LYS A 287 -5.29 -9.49 -8.03
N ILE A 288 -5.05 -9.01 -6.83
CA ILE A 288 -4.24 -9.69 -5.83
C ILE A 288 -5.06 -9.85 -4.55
N GLU A 289 -4.98 -11.03 -3.93
CA GLU A 289 -5.50 -11.28 -2.59
C GLU A 289 -4.35 -11.79 -1.71
N VAL A 290 -4.29 -11.31 -0.48
CA VAL A 290 -3.41 -11.82 0.57
C VAL A 290 -4.23 -12.10 1.81
N GLY A 291 -3.96 -13.20 2.49
CA GLY A 291 -4.64 -13.55 3.73
C GLY A 291 -3.76 -14.35 4.65
N GLU A 292 -3.98 -14.21 5.96
CA GLU A 292 -3.31 -15.07 6.93
C GLU A 292 -3.56 -16.54 6.64
N ARG A 293 -2.46 -17.29 6.58
CA ARG A 293 -2.47 -18.75 6.43
C ARG A 293 -2.66 -19.35 7.82
N ARG A 294 -3.87 -19.89 8.05
CA ARG A 294 -4.23 -20.59 9.30
C ARG A 294 -3.65 -21.99 9.36
#